data_AF-A0AA97B4U5-F1
#
_entry.id   AF-A0AA97B4U5-F1
#
_cell.length_a   1.000
_cell.length_b   1.000
_cell.length_c   1.000
_cell.angle_alpha   90.00
_cell.angle_beta   90.00
_cell.angle_gamma   90.00
#
_symmetry.space_group_name_H-M   'P 1'
#
loop_
_entity.id
_entity.type
_entity.pdbx_description
1 polymer ?
#
loop_
_entity_poly.entity_id
_entity_poly.type
_entity_poly.pdbx_seq_one_letter_code
_entity_poly.pdbx_strand_id
1 'polypeptide(L)'
;MGCEKGLLTHQLEVPAATHHPVDDLAERVAGLPCSAARRHVEGLSALLGLMAGYGVADAAGKMALQAAFAKRANEQWGVAPPSARGPASESHNFYQDRLALREECGGDLRLEAGGERARELVTRLEPALAWMGAAARRTREAARASVAELVGARTVPFWKVAAAYSDRPVPLDGSVAEVLAGAVGDASARCADLGSVTPPSLDGDAKALPLVTSIDLLVGARDVEAWSRGEYELVMGDVHDTALVWGWALQFHEARGRVESAMVRALGALSRPVPLVTVLASRRTGLLPSEFPGPVVELGGVSARASAWRLPLDDLFVESDGTRARLVSKRLGSEVCLYNGELDSLVHTAFSLPRIRPLRVSLGDHTPRLTLGGVVVQREQWRLSQAEREALLAGRDDSARLRAAVSVWSERGMPDCVFAKFKDERKPVLVDVRSPPLLRVFLNLLEQKEEVILSEMLPSPDQLWLRSASGGRHTVELRCTLMWGSEPAAGARE
;
A
#
# COMPACT_ATOMS: atom_id res chain seq x y z
N MET A 1 -10.75 -33.30 6.88
CA MET A 1 -9.32 -33.27 7.25
C MET A 1 -8.42 -32.57 6.25
N GLY A 2 -8.44 -32.86 4.93
CA GLY A 2 -7.57 -32.17 3.95
C GLY A 2 -7.85 -30.68 3.79
N CYS A 3 -9.12 -30.29 3.59
CA CYS A 3 -9.52 -28.87 3.53
C CYS A 3 -9.35 -28.16 4.87
N GLU A 4 -9.69 -28.82 5.99
CA GLU A 4 -9.51 -28.25 7.35
C GLU A 4 -8.05 -27.95 7.68
N LYS A 5 -7.11 -28.74 7.14
CA LYS A 5 -5.66 -28.52 7.28
C LYS A 5 -5.10 -27.58 6.22
N GLY A 6 -5.94 -27.01 5.34
CA GLY A 6 -5.52 -26.13 4.24
C GLY A 6 -4.69 -26.84 3.16
N LEU A 7 -4.74 -28.17 3.10
CA LEU A 7 -3.97 -28.97 2.11
C LEU A 7 -4.72 -29.15 0.79
N LEU A 8 -6.04 -28.91 0.80
CA LEU A 8 -6.92 -28.98 -0.38
C LEU A 8 -7.79 -27.72 -0.40
N THR A 9 -8.03 -27.17 -1.59
CA THR A 9 -9.06 -26.17 -1.83
C THR A 9 -10.34 -26.84 -2.32
N HIS A 10 -11.47 -26.13 -2.23
CA HIS A 10 -12.79 -26.64 -2.65
C HIS A 10 -13.41 -25.72 -3.69
N GLN A 11 -14.32 -26.23 -4.52
CA GLN A 11 -15.05 -25.42 -5.52
C GLN A 11 -15.92 -24.30 -4.93
N LEU A 12 -16.22 -24.41 -3.62
CA LEU A 12 -16.92 -23.38 -2.83
C LEU A 12 -15.96 -22.41 -2.13
N GLU A 13 -14.65 -22.53 -2.35
CA GLU A 13 -13.70 -21.52 -1.91
C GLU A 13 -14.10 -20.19 -2.54
N VAL A 14 -14.29 -19.19 -1.70
CA VAL A 14 -14.72 -17.87 -2.15
C VAL A 14 -13.54 -17.23 -2.89
N PRO A 15 -13.72 -16.75 -4.13
CA PRO A 15 -12.62 -16.14 -4.87
C PRO A 15 -11.97 -15.00 -4.09
N ALA A 16 -10.64 -15.00 -4.06
CA ALA A 16 -9.90 -14.11 -3.17
C ALA A 16 -10.17 -12.62 -3.48
N ALA A 17 -10.38 -12.31 -4.76
CA ALA A 17 -10.62 -10.96 -5.27
C ALA A 17 -12.11 -10.57 -5.35
N THR A 18 -13.06 -11.37 -4.83
CA THR A 18 -14.50 -11.03 -4.90
C THR A 18 -14.88 -9.93 -3.92
N HIS A 19 -15.71 -8.98 -4.36
CA HIS A 19 -16.20 -7.86 -3.54
C HIS A 19 -17.27 -8.28 -2.54
N HIS A 20 -18.09 -9.26 -2.93
CA HIS A 20 -19.29 -9.66 -2.21
C HIS A 20 -19.18 -11.14 -1.82
N PRO A 21 -18.27 -11.49 -0.87
CA PRO A 21 -17.93 -12.87 -0.58
C PRO A 21 -19.10 -13.70 -0.04
N VAL A 22 -20.04 -13.07 0.68
CA VAL A 22 -21.22 -13.75 1.23
C VAL A 22 -22.24 -14.03 0.12
N ASP A 23 -22.46 -13.07 -0.78
CA ASP A 23 -23.31 -13.23 -1.96
C ASP A 23 -22.76 -14.32 -2.90
N ASP A 24 -21.47 -14.26 -3.22
CA ASP A 24 -20.77 -15.24 -4.08
C ASP A 24 -20.89 -16.66 -3.51
N LEU A 25 -20.71 -16.81 -2.18
CA LEU A 25 -20.90 -18.10 -1.50
C LEU A 25 -22.36 -18.56 -1.54
N ALA A 26 -23.33 -17.66 -1.33
CA ALA A 26 -24.75 -17.99 -1.35
C ALA A 26 -25.18 -18.51 -2.73
N GLU A 27 -24.75 -17.85 -3.81
CA GLU A 27 -25.01 -18.28 -5.18
C GLU A 27 -24.42 -19.66 -5.48
N ARG A 28 -23.14 -19.88 -5.12
CA ARG A 28 -22.47 -21.18 -5.34
C ARG A 28 -23.13 -22.31 -4.56
N VAL A 29 -23.50 -22.05 -3.30
CA VAL A 29 -24.19 -23.05 -2.46
C VAL A 29 -25.57 -23.37 -3.01
N ALA A 30 -26.30 -22.37 -3.51
CA ALA A 30 -27.62 -22.58 -4.13
C ALA A 30 -27.55 -23.49 -5.37
N GLY A 31 -26.43 -23.50 -6.10
CA GLY A 31 -26.19 -24.37 -7.25
C GLY A 31 -25.84 -25.82 -6.91
N LEU A 32 -25.68 -26.18 -5.62
CA LEU A 32 -25.30 -27.54 -5.24
C LEU A 32 -26.50 -28.51 -5.37
N PRO A 33 -26.31 -29.69 -5.97
CA PRO A 33 -27.37 -30.69 -6.12
C PRO A 33 -27.57 -31.49 -4.82
N CYS A 34 -27.75 -30.83 -3.68
CA CYS A 34 -27.95 -31.48 -2.39
C CYS A 34 -29.03 -30.80 -1.55
N SER A 35 -29.80 -31.58 -0.79
CA SER A 35 -30.87 -31.06 0.08
C SER A 35 -30.34 -30.16 1.21
N ALA A 36 -29.07 -30.33 1.59
CA ALA A 36 -28.39 -29.49 2.58
C ALA A 36 -28.16 -28.04 2.08
N ALA A 37 -28.09 -27.82 0.76
CA ALA A 37 -27.89 -26.50 0.16
C ALA A 37 -28.93 -25.49 0.66
N ARG A 38 -30.20 -25.89 0.72
CA ARG A 38 -31.31 -25.02 1.17
C ARG A 38 -31.07 -24.43 2.56
N ARG A 39 -30.65 -25.27 3.52
CA ARG A 39 -30.36 -24.83 4.90
C ARG A 39 -29.22 -23.79 4.93
N HIS A 40 -28.21 -23.96 4.09
CA HIS A 40 -27.07 -23.04 4.03
C HIS A 40 -27.43 -21.73 3.32
N VAL A 41 -28.20 -21.78 2.24
CA VAL A 41 -28.73 -20.58 1.56
C VAL A 41 -29.62 -19.77 2.50
N GLU A 42 -30.51 -20.41 3.26
CA GLU A 42 -31.34 -19.73 4.26
C GLU A 42 -30.48 -19.05 5.34
N GLY A 43 -29.41 -19.72 5.80
CA GLY A 43 -28.43 -19.15 6.74
C GLY A 43 -27.71 -17.92 6.17
N LEU A 44 -27.19 -18.02 4.93
CA LEU A 44 -26.46 -16.95 4.27
C LEU A 44 -27.37 -15.76 3.94
N SER A 45 -28.61 -16.02 3.53
CA SER A 45 -29.61 -14.97 3.29
C SER A 45 -29.93 -14.19 4.56
N ALA A 46 -29.98 -14.86 5.72
CA ALA A 46 -30.15 -14.18 7.00
C ALA A 46 -28.95 -13.28 7.34
N LEU A 47 -27.72 -13.73 7.04
CA LEU A 47 -26.52 -12.90 7.20
C LEU A 47 -26.54 -11.68 6.26
N LEU A 48 -26.95 -11.85 4.99
CA LEU A 48 -27.11 -10.76 4.03
C LEU A 48 -28.16 -9.74 4.51
N GLY A 49 -29.27 -10.20 5.11
CA GLY A 49 -30.26 -9.31 5.73
C GLY A 49 -29.68 -8.45 6.86
N LEU A 50 -28.80 -9.01 7.69
CA LEU A 50 -28.08 -8.24 8.73
C LEU A 50 -27.10 -7.24 8.11
N MET A 51 -26.39 -7.64 7.05
CA MET A 51 -25.46 -6.78 6.33
C MET A 51 -26.16 -5.57 5.70
N ALA A 52 -27.36 -5.76 5.12
CA ALA A 52 -28.12 -4.69 4.48
C ALA A 52 -28.51 -3.56 5.45
N GLY A 53 -28.74 -3.87 6.73
CA GLY A 53 -29.03 -2.88 7.76
C GLY A 53 -27.78 -2.16 8.32
N TYR A 54 -26.57 -2.65 8.02
CA TYR A 54 -25.35 -2.17 8.68
C TYR A 54 -24.98 -0.73 8.27
N GLY A 55 -25.06 -0.42 6.98
CA GLY A 55 -24.61 0.89 6.46
C GLY A 55 -25.42 2.09 6.95
N VAL A 56 -26.70 1.88 7.29
CA VAL A 56 -27.60 2.95 7.75
C VAL A 56 -27.75 3.01 9.28
N ALA A 57 -27.18 2.05 10.01
CA ALA A 57 -27.28 2.00 11.46
C ALA A 57 -26.36 3.04 12.14
N ASP A 58 -26.78 3.52 13.29
CA ASP A 58 -25.92 4.31 14.18
C ASP A 58 -24.86 3.43 14.86
N ALA A 59 -23.99 4.02 15.67
CA ALA A 59 -22.91 3.27 16.32
C ALA A 59 -23.42 2.08 17.18
N ALA A 60 -24.51 2.28 17.92
CA ALA A 60 -25.11 1.25 18.77
C ALA A 60 -25.74 0.13 17.93
N GLY A 61 -26.48 0.48 16.88
CA GLY A 61 -27.07 -0.45 15.92
C GLY A 61 -26.01 -1.25 15.18
N LYS A 62 -24.91 -0.62 14.74
CA LYS A 62 -23.76 -1.31 14.15
C LYS A 62 -23.18 -2.34 15.11
N MET A 63 -22.97 -2.00 16.38
CA MET A 63 -22.50 -2.96 17.39
C MET A 63 -23.47 -4.13 17.59
N ALA A 64 -24.78 -3.86 17.61
CA ALA A 64 -25.80 -4.91 17.73
C ALA A 64 -25.79 -5.86 16.51
N LEU A 65 -25.67 -5.31 15.29
CA LEU A 65 -25.59 -6.09 14.06
C LEU A 65 -24.31 -6.93 13.98
N GLN A 66 -23.16 -6.42 14.44
CA GLN A 66 -21.93 -7.21 14.58
C GLN A 66 -22.15 -8.46 15.45
N ALA A 67 -22.75 -8.26 16.63
CA ALA A 67 -23.02 -9.36 17.57
C ALA A 67 -24.04 -10.36 17.00
N ALA A 68 -25.10 -9.87 16.36
CA ALA A 68 -26.12 -10.71 15.73
C ALA A 68 -25.53 -11.56 14.58
N PHE A 69 -24.71 -10.94 13.71
CA PHE A 69 -24.03 -11.64 12.62
C PHE A 69 -23.11 -12.74 13.15
N ALA A 70 -22.25 -12.38 14.11
CA ALA A 70 -21.30 -13.31 14.71
C ALA A 70 -22.01 -14.49 15.41
N LYS A 71 -23.07 -14.21 16.18
CA LYS A 71 -23.90 -15.23 16.84
C LYS A 71 -24.53 -16.17 15.81
N ARG A 72 -25.14 -15.62 14.75
CA ARG A 72 -25.81 -16.42 13.72
C ARG A 72 -24.82 -17.31 12.96
N ALA A 73 -23.65 -16.77 12.61
CA ALA A 73 -22.59 -17.53 11.96
C ALA A 73 -22.07 -18.68 12.85
N ASN A 74 -21.94 -18.43 14.16
CA ASN A 74 -21.54 -19.44 15.13
C ASN A 74 -22.59 -20.55 15.29
N GLU A 75 -23.86 -20.19 15.51
CA GLU A 75 -24.94 -21.17 15.68
C GLU A 75 -25.15 -22.06 14.45
N GLN A 76 -24.96 -21.48 13.25
CA GLN A 76 -25.23 -22.19 12.00
C GLN A 76 -24.06 -23.06 11.54
N TRP A 77 -22.81 -22.58 11.69
CA TRP A 77 -21.63 -23.23 11.11
C TRP A 77 -20.45 -23.40 12.09
N GLY A 78 -20.63 -23.08 13.36
CA GLY A 78 -19.55 -23.16 14.37
C GLY A 78 -18.42 -22.16 14.14
N VAL A 79 -18.62 -21.12 13.32
CA VAL A 79 -17.60 -20.11 13.05
C VAL A 79 -17.36 -19.30 14.31
N ALA A 80 -16.14 -19.36 14.83
CA ALA A 80 -15.76 -18.55 16.00
C ALA A 80 -15.76 -17.05 15.63
N PRO A 81 -16.33 -16.19 16.48
CA PRO A 81 -16.33 -14.75 16.25
C PRO A 81 -14.89 -14.23 16.24
N PRO A 82 -14.59 -13.16 15.47
CA PRO A 82 -13.22 -12.65 15.39
C PRO A 82 -12.66 -12.23 16.75
N SER A 83 -13.51 -11.73 17.66
CA SER A 83 -13.15 -11.39 19.04
C SER A 83 -12.64 -12.56 19.89
N ALA A 84 -12.94 -13.81 19.52
CA ALA A 84 -12.53 -15.01 20.25
C ALA A 84 -11.24 -15.66 19.70
N ARG A 85 -10.66 -15.14 18.61
CA ARG A 85 -9.50 -15.76 17.94
C ARG A 85 -8.16 -15.51 18.64
N GLY A 86 -8.16 -14.83 19.80
CA GLY A 86 -6.97 -14.45 20.55
C GLY A 86 -6.08 -13.44 19.79
N PRO A 87 -5.13 -12.78 20.47
CA PRO A 87 -4.07 -12.06 19.76
C PRO A 87 -3.20 -13.12 19.07
N ALA A 88 -3.24 -13.18 17.74
CA ALA A 88 -2.20 -13.93 17.01
C ALA A 88 -0.85 -13.32 17.37
N SER A 89 0.11 -14.15 17.78
CA SER A 89 1.48 -13.71 17.99
C SER A 89 2.00 -13.04 16.72
N GLU A 90 2.70 -11.91 16.90
CA GLU A 90 3.47 -11.15 15.90
C GLU A 90 2.72 -10.04 15.13
N SER A 91 3.08 -8.80 15.48
CA SER A 91 3.17 -7.55 14.68
C SER A 91 2.04 -7.08 13.74
N HIS A 92 0.86 -7.72 13.70
CA HIS A 92 -0.20 -7.39 12.73
C HIS A 92 -1.51 -6.81 13.31
N ASN A 93 -1.45 -6.12 14.46
CA ASN A 93 -2.64 -5.75 15.23
C ASN A 93 -3.64 -4.79 14.56
N PHE A 94 -3.25 -3.97 13.58
CA PHE A 94 -4.13 -2.90 13.04
C PHE A 94 -5.12 -3.36 11.95
N TYR A 95 -4.80 -4.43 11.20
CA TYR A 95 -5.62 -4.91 10.06
C TYR A 95 -6.27 -6.27 10.31
N GLN A 96 -6.11 -6.83 11.50
CA GLN A 96 -6.83 -8.04 11.88
C GLN A 96 -8.33 -7.75 11.93
N ASP A 97 -9.11 -8.69 11.43
CA ASP A 97 -10.55 -8.75 11.61
C ASP A 97 -10.89 -8.77 13.10
N ARG A 98 -11.19 -7.60 13.67
CA ARG A 98 -11.68 -7.48 15.05
C ARG A 98 -13.21 -7.54 15.12
N LEU A 99 -13.85 -7.35 13.98
CA LEU A 99 -15.30 -7.28 13.79
C LEU A 99 -15.71 -8.27 12.70
N ALA A 100 -16.93 -8.79 12.77
CA ALA A 100 -17.44 -9.77 11.81
C ALA A 100 -17.92 -9.12 10.50
N LEU A 101 -18.36 -7.87 10.58
CA LEU A 101 -18.76 -7.02 9.46
C LEU A 101 -17.74 -5.89 9.27
N ARG A 102 -17.51 -5.54 8.00
CA ARG A 102 -16.74 -4.37 7.59
C ARG A 102 -17.63 -3.46 6.78
N GLU A 103 -17.39 -2.17 6.90
CA GLU A 103 -18.05 -1.14 6.12
C GLU A 103 -17.00 -0.33 5.38
N GLU A 104 -17.26 -0.13 4.10
CA GLU A 104 -16.54 0.80 3.24
C GLU A 104 -17.58 1.85 2.81
N CYS A 105 -17.21 3.13 2.85
CA CYS A 105 -18.14 4.22 2.57
C CYS A 105 -17.78 4.90 1.24
N GLY A 106 -18.76 5.02 0.34
CA GLY A 106 -18.68 5.95 -0.78
C GLY A 106 -18.97 7.37 -0.29
N GLY A 107 -18.11 8.32 -0.67
CA GLY A 107 -18.38 9.76 -0.47
C GLY A 107 -19.25 10.33 -1.59
N ASP A 108 -19.75 11.54 -1.38
CA ASP A 108 -20.52 12.34 -2.36
C ASP A 108 -19.64 13.35 -3.13
N LEU A 109 -18.34 13.38 -2.85
CA LEU A 109 -17.38 14.26 -3.50
C LEU A 109 -17.28 13.94 -5.00
N ARG A 110 -17.58 14.95 -5.82
CA ARG A 110 -17.31 14.94 -7.26
C ARG A 110 -16.17 15.90 -7.56
N LEU A 111 -15.08 15.38 -8.10
CA LEU A 111 -13.89 16.15 -8.43
C LEU A 111 -13.60 16.05 -9.92
N GLU A 112 -13.49 17.21 -10.56
CA GLU A 112 -13.01 17.34 -11.94
C GLU A 112 -11.73 18.16 -11.91
N ALA A 113 -10.65 17.57 -12.41
CA ALA A 113 -9.38 18.25 -12.60
C ALA A 113 -9.09 18.37 -14.10
N GLY A 114 -8.85 19.57 -14.58
CA GLY A 114 -8.55 19.85 -15.99
C GLY A 114 -7.44 20.87 -16.18
N GLY A 115 -7.12 21.14 -17.45
CA GLY A 115 -6.17 22.18 -17.85
C GLY A 115 -4.71 21.87 -17.48
N GLU A 116 -3.94 22.93 -17.27
CA GLU A 116 -2.51 22.84 -16.93
C GLU A 116 -2.25 22.16 -15.59
N ARG A 117 -3.03 22.53 -14.57
CA ARG A 117 -2.83 22.05 -13.19
C ARG A 117 -3.07 20.53 -13.07
N ALA A 118 -4.05 19.99 -13.82
CA ALA A 118 -4.26 18.54 -13.87
C ALA A 118 -3.08 17.78 -14.52
N ARG A 119 -2.40 18.38 -15.51
CA ARG A 119 -1.19 17.77 -16.11
C ARG A 119 -0.04 17.75 -15.11
N GLU A 120 0.11 18.81 -14.33
CA GLU A 120 1.16 18.93 -13.32
C GLU A 120 1.08 17.88 -12.20
N LEU A 121 -0.11 17.35 -11.89
CA LEU A 121 -0.28 16.22 -10.96
C LEU A 121 0.55 15.00 -11.38
N VAL A 122 0.83 14.87 -12.68
CA VAL A 122 1.60 13.75 -13.25
C VAL A 122 3.02 14.20 -13.59
N THR A 123 3.18 15.27 -14.38
CA THR A 123 4.49 15.65 -14.94
C THR A 123 5.50 16.03 -13.85
N ARG A 124 5.05 16.63 -12.75
CA ARG A 124 5.94 17.01 -11.63
C ARG A 124 6.43 15.81 -10.82
N LEU A 125 5.78 14.65 -10.91
CA LEU A 125 6.22 13.42 -10.24
C LEU A 125 7.36 12.71 -10.96
N GLU A 126 7.56 12.97 -12.26
CA GLU A 126 8.51 12.24 -13.10
C GLU A 126 9.94 12.18 -12.53
N PRO A 127 10.55 13.30 -12.03
CA PRO A 127 11.90 13.25 -11.48
C PRO A 127 12.01 12.33 -10.25
N ALA A 128 11.02 12.35 -9.37
CA ALA A 128 10.98 11.49 -8.19
C ALA A 128 10.82 10.02 -8.57
N LEU A 129 9.92 9.74 -9.52
CA LEU A 129 9.67 8.38 -10.01
C LEU A 129 10.87 7.81 -10.76
N ALA A 130 11.67 8.64 -11.45
CA ALA A 130 12.91 8.23 -12.08
C ALA A 130 13.93 7.71 -11.06
N TRP A 131 14.15 8.45 -9.97
CA TRP A 131 15.02 8.02 -8.86
C TRP A 131 14.51 6.73 -8.20
N MET A 132 13.21 6.65 -7.89
CA MET A 132 12.60 5.46 -7.31
C MET A 132 12.69 4.25 -8.25
N GLY A 133 12.50 4.46 -9.55
CA GLY A 133 12.61 3.44 -10.59
C GLY A 133 14.02 2.88 -10.72
N ALA A 134 15.04 3.75 -10.66
CA ALA A 134 16.43 3.33 -10.66
C ALA A 134 16.77 2.50 -9.41
N ALA A 135 16.35 2.95 -8.22
CA ALA A 135 16.53 2.20 -6.97
C ALA A 135 15.82 0.83 -7.00
N ALA A 136 14.59 0.79 -7.53
CA ALA A 136 13.80 -0.42 -7.66
C ALA A 136 14.49 -1.48 -8.55
N ARG A 137 15.05 -1.06 -9.68
CA ARG A 137 15.82 -1.93 -10.60
C ARG A 137 17.08 -2.46 -9.93
N ARG A 138 17.89 -1.59 -9.30
CA ARG A 138 19.11 -2.03 -8.60
C ARG A 138 18.82 -2.99 -7.46
N THR A 139 17.79 -2.71 -6.65
CA THR A 139 17.33 -3.60 -5.57
C THR A 139 16.94 -4.97 -6.11
N ARG A 140 16.20 -5.01 -7.22
CA ARG A 140 15.79 -6.26 -7.87
C ARG A 140 16.99 -7.07 -8.37
N GLU A 141 17.93 -6.43 -9.06
CA GLU A 141 19.12 -7.13 -9.57
C GLU A 141 20.02 -7.64 -8.43
N ALA A 142 20.19 -6.86 -7.36
CA ALA A 142 20.88 -7.31 -6.15
C ALA A 142 20.16 -8.51 -5.50
N ALA A 143 18.83 -8.50 -5.45
CA ALA A 143 18.04 -9.63 -4.96
C ALA A 143 18.22 -10.87 -5.85
N ARG A 144 18.24 -10.72 -7.18
CA ARG A 144 18.51 -11.83 -8.12
C ARG A 144 19.90 -12.42 -7.93
N ALA A 145 20.92 -11.58 -7.78
CA ALA A 145 22.29 -12.04 -7.53
C ALA A 145 22.37 -12.79 -6.19
N SER A 146 21.78 -12.25 -5.12
CA SER A 146 21.74 -12.90 -3.81
C SER A 146 21.03 -14.26 -3.85
N VAL A 147 19.89 -14.35 -4.55
CA VAL A 147 19.22 -15.65 -4.77
C VAL A 147 20.10 -16.59 -5.60
N ALA A 148 20.80 -16.09 -6.61
CA ALA A 148 21.68 -16.90 -7.45
C ALA A 148 22.83 -17.52 -6.64
N GLU A 149 23.46 -16.76 -5.77
CA GLU A 149 24.51 -17.22 -4.85
C GLU A 149 23.98 -18.28 -3.88
N LEU A 150 22.82 -18.04 -3.27
CA LEU A 150 22.17 -18.98 -2.34
C LEU A 150 21.78 -20.29 -3.02
N VAL A 151 21.29 -20.21 -4.26
CA VAL A 151 20.91 -21.38 -5.05
C VAL A 151 22.14 -22.08 -5.61
N GLY A 152 23.20 -21.38 -6.03
CA GLY A 152 24.32 -21.95 -6.79
C GLY A 152 23.93 -22.34 -8.22
N ALA A 153 24.86 -22.93 -8.98
CA ALA A 153 24.67 -23.30 -10.37
C ALA A 153 23.77 -24.55 -10.55
N ARG A 154 22.45 -24.37 -10.52
CA ARG A 154 21.45 -25.45 -10.67
C ARG A 154 20.06 -24.91 -10.98
N THR A 155 19.16 -25.83 -11.34
CA THR A 155 17.72 -25.57 -11.46
C THR A 155 16.97 -26.14 -10.27
N VAL A 156 16.15 -25.33 -9.59
CA VAL A 156 15.43 -25.72 -8.37
C VAL A 156 13.96 -25.32 -8.48
N PRO A 157 13.00 -26.15 -8.04
CA PRO A 157 11.59 -25.75 -7.95
C PRO A 157 11.41 -24.44 -7.17
N PHE A 158 10.64 -23.50 -7.71
CA PHE A 158 10.49 -22.15 -7.16
C PHE A 158 10.02 -22.17 -5.70
N TRP A 159 9.05 -23.01 -5.37
CA TRP A 159 8.53 -23.13 -4.00
C TRP A 159 9.60 -23.54 -2.98
N LYS A 160 10.62 -24.33 -3.37
CA LYS A 160 11.74 -24.70 -2.47
C LYS A 160 12.64 -23.51 -2.20
N VAL A 161 12.90 -22.69 -3.22
CA VAL A 161 13.68 -21.44 -3.09
C VAL A 161 12.93 -20.46 -2.20
N ALA A 162 11.63 -20.27 -2.45
CA ALA A 162 10.77 -19.41 -1.63
C ALA A 162 10.75 -19.87 -0.17
N ALA A 163 10.54 -21.16 0.10
CA ALA A 163 10.51 -21.70 1.46
C ALA A 163 11.87 -21.59 2.19
N ALA A 164 12.98 -21.72 1.47
CA ALA A 164 14.31 -21.71 2.09
C ALA A 164 14.86 -20.29 2.34
N TYR A 165 14.48 -19.31 1.51
CA TYR A 165 15.19 -18.03 1.44
C TYR A 165 14.31 -16.78 1.52
N SER A 166 12.97 -16.89 1.61
CA SER A 166 12.12 -15.68 1.67
C SER A 166 12.39 -14.81 2.89
N ASP A 167 12.71 -15.39 4.05
CA ASP A 167 12.96 -14.66 5.30
C ASP A 167 14.34 -13.98 5.33
N ARG A 168 15.15 -14.15 4.27
CA ARG A 168 16.41 -13.42 4.15
C ARG A 168 16.15 -11.94 3.89
N PRO A 169 16.98 -11.04 4.42
CA PRO A 169 16.85 -9.61 4.17
C PRO A 169 16.91 -9.26 2.67
N VAL A 170 16.09 -8.30 2.26
CA VAL A 170 16.14 -7.75 0.90
C VAL A 170 17.33 -6.77 0.81
N PRO A 171 18.22 -6.90 -0.20
CA PRO A 171 19.31 -5.96 -0.41
C PRO A 171 18.80 -4.66 -1.06
N LEU A 172 18.25 -3.75 -0.23
CA LEU A 172 17.75 -2.47 -0.69
C LEU A 172 18.87 -1.58 -1.22
N ASP A 173 18.59 -0.83 -2.29
CA ASP A 173 19.52 0.18 -2.82
C ASP A 173 19.65 1.38 -1.89
N GLY A 174 20.84 1.61 -1.33
CA GLY A 174 21.18 2.79 -0.53
C GLY A 174 21.71 3.97 -1.36
N SER A 175 22.21 3.71 -2.57
CA SER A 175 22.97 4.70 -3.36
C SER A 175 22.16 5.94 -3.75
N VAL A 176 20.85 5.80 -4.05
CA VAL A 176 19.99 6.97 -4.32
C VAL A 176 19.92 7.88 -3.09
N ALA A 177 19.70 7.31 -1.91
CA ALA A 177 19.56 8.10 -0.70
C ALA A 177 20.86 8.87 -0.40
N GLU A 178 22.02 8.26 -0.64
CA GLU A 178 23.33 8.90 -0.49
C GLU A 178 23.51 10.07 -1.47
N VAL A 179 23.16 9.89 -2.74
CA VAL A 179 23.24 10.95 -3.76
C VAL A 179 22.31 12.12 -3.41
N LEU A 180 21.07 11.82 -3.04
CA LEU A 180 20.10 12.85 -2.65
C LEU A 180 20.49 13.57 -1.35
N ALA A 181 21.07 12.85 -0.39
CA ALA A 181 21.60 13.44 0.84
C ALA A 181 22.74 14.43 0.54
N GLY A 182 23.69 14.05 -0.33
CA GLY A 182 24.80 14.90 -0.74
C GLY A 182 24.39 16.15 -1.54
N ALA A 183 23.18 16.15 -2.12
CA ALA A 183 22.63 17.29 -2.84
C ALA A 183 21.97 18.33 -1.93
N VAL A 184 21.75 18.02 -0.65
CA VAL A 184 21.19 18.98 0.31
C VAL A 184 22.28 19.97 0.71
N GLY A 185 22.16 21.21 0.23
CA GLY A 185 23.15 22.27 0.50
C GLY A 185 23.16 22.76 1.94
N ASP A 186 21.99 22.95 2.55
CA ASP A 186 21.84 23.39 3.94
C ASP A 186 20.88 22.45 4.69
N ALA A 187 21.43 21.63 5.58
CA ALA A 187 20.66 20.71 6.40
C ALA A 187 19.82 21.40 7.50
N SER A 188 20.06 22.69 7.77
CA SER A 188 19.30 23.49 8.75
C SER A 188 18.11 24.23 8.13
N ALA A 189 18.07 24.35 6.80
CA ALA A 189 16.94 24.95 6.09
C ALA A 189 15.65 24.16 6.33
N ARG A 190 14.50 24.81 6.19
CA ARG A 190 13.18 24.14 6.27
C ARG A 190 12.89 23.24 5.07
N CYS A 191 13.40 23.63 3.91
CA CYS A 191 13.14 23.01 2.63
C CYS A 191 14.40 23.01 1.78
N ALA A 192 14.64 21.92 1.06
CA ALA A 192 15.69 21.76 0.07
C ALA A 192 15.10 21.27 -1.25
N ASP A 193 15.36 22.01 -2.33
CA ASP A 193 15.08 21.57 -3.69
C ASP A 193 16.26 20.77 -4.23
N LEU A 194 15.98 19.52 -4.58
CA LEU A 194 16.96 18.59 -5.13
C LEU A 194 17.04 18.67 -6.66
N GLY A 195 16.45 19.70 -7.30
CA GLY A 195 16.51 19.93 -8.74
C GLY A 195 17.93 20.13 -9.31
N SER A 196 18.93 20.36 -8.46
CA SER A 196 20.35 20.40 -8.86
C SER A 196 20.89 19.03 -9.29
N VAL A 197 20.28 17.93 -8.86
CA VAL A 197 20.66 16.59 -9.32
C VAL A 197 19.79 16.13 -10.48
N THR A 198 20.46 15.76 -11.57
CA THR A 198 19.78 15.22 -12.76
C THR A 198 19.20 13.84 -12.43
N PRO A 199 17.89 13.61 -12.62
CA PRO A 199 17.30 12.29 -12.44
C PRO A 199 17.91 11.28 -13.43
N PRO A 200 18.04 10.01 -13.05
CA PRO A 200 18.56 8.98 -13.94
C PRO A 200 17.63 8.79 -15.14
N SER A 201 18.20 8.60 -16.33
CA SER A 201 17.41 8.16 -17.49
C SER A 201 16.81 6.78 -17.21
N LEU A 202 15.49 6.67 -17.35
CA LEU A 202 14.83 5.37 -17.38
C LEU A 202 14.87 4.72 -18.77
N ASP A 203 15.13 5.53 -19.81
CA ASP A 203 15.23 5.08 -21.20
C ASP A 203 16.58 4.40 -21.45
N GLY A 204 16.60 3.38 -22.32
CA GLY A 204 17.85 2.79 -22.81
C GLY A 204 17.86 1.27 -23.00
N ASP A 205 16.82 0.55 -22.58
CA ASP A 205 16.72 -0.90 -22.80
C ASP A 205 15.30 -1.30 -23.21
N ALA A 206 15.12 -1.74 -24.46
CA ALA A 206 13.83 -2.26 -24.94
C ALA A 206 13.38 -3.53 -24.18
N LYS A 207 14.30 -4.21 -23.49
CA LYS A 207 14.03 -5.37 -22.62
C LYS A 207 13.82 -4.99 -21.16
N ALA A 208 13.79 -3.70 -20.84
CA ALA A 208 13.46 -3.24 -19.50
C ALA A 208 12.07 -3.73 -19.10
N LEU A 209 11.98 -4.29 -17.89
CA LEU A 209 10.67 -4.54 -17.28
C LEU A 209 9.94 -3.21 -17.03
N PRO A 210 8.60 -3.20 -17.14
CA PRO A 210 7.82 -2.01 -16.88
C PRO A 210 7.81 -1.66 -15.40
N LEU A 211 7.52 -0.40 -15.09
CA LEU A 211 7.26 0.05 -13.74
C LEU A 211 5.76 0.30 -13.62
N VAL A 212 5.16 -0.23 -12.55
CA VAL A 212 3.74 -0.01 -12.23
C VAL A 212 3.68 0.37 -10.76
N THR A 213 3.08 1.52 -10.46
CA THR A 213 3.02 2.06 -9.10
C THR A 213 1.72 2.83 -8.92
N SER A 214 1.24 2.94 -7.68
CA SER A 214 0.20 3.89 -7.33
C SER A 214 0.74 4.83 -6.26
N ILE A 215 0.62 6.13 -6.50
CA ILE A 215 1.09 7.17 -5.59
C ILE A 215 -0.14 7.86 -5.02
N ASP A 216 -0.21 7.96 -3.70
CA ASP A 216 -1.15 8.86 -3.06
C ASP A 216 -0.59 10.27 -3.14
N LEU A 217 -1.33 11.17 -3.77
CA LEU A 217 -0.93 12.54 -4.00
C LEU A 217 -1.86 13.47 -3.21
N LEU A 218 -1.28 14.28 -2.35
CA LEU A 218 -2.02 15.31 -1.62
C LEU A 218 -1.78 16.66 -2.29
N VAL A 219 -2.85 17.42 -2.45
CA VAL A 219 -2.80 18.81 -2.91
C VAL A 219 -2.97 19.70 -1.69
N GLY A 220 -1.91 20.41 -1.32
CA GLY A 220 -1.95 21.44 -0.29
C GLY A 220 -2.33 22.78 -0.90
N ALA A 221 -3.56 23.24 -0.64
CA ALA A 221 -4.06 24.53 -1.11
C ALA A 221 -5.08 25.07 -0.11
N ARG A 222 -5.21 26.40 -0.01
CA ARG A 222 -6.20 27.00 0.89
C ARG A 222 -7.64 26.63 0.53
N ASP A 223 -7.90 26.61 -0.77
CA ASP A 223 -9.18 26.36 -1.44
C ASP A 223 -8.94 26.08 -2.93
N VAL A 224 -10.03 25.81 -3.66
CA VAL A 224 -9.99 25.52 -5.11
C VAL A 224 -9.56 26.75 -5.93
N GLU A 225 -9.81 27.97 -5.46
CA GLU A 225 -9.39 29.19 -6.15
C GLU A 225 -7.88 29.38 -6.09
N ALA A 226 -7.25 29.07 -4.94
CA ALA A 226 -5.80 29.04 -4.81
C ALA A 226 -5.16 28.02 -5.78
N TRP A 227 -5.75 26.82 -5.90
CA TRP A 227 -5.34 25.84 -6.89
C TRP A 227 -5.40 26.39 -8.33
N SER A 228 -6.51 27.04 -8.69
CA SER A 228 -6.69 27.64 -10.02
C SER A 228 -5.66 28.73 -10.34
N ARG A 229 -5.20 29.49 -9.33
CA ARG A 229 -4.13 30.49 -9.46
C ARG A 229 -2.71 29.90 -9.44
N GLY A 230 -2.56 28.59 -9.24
CA GLY A 230 -1.24 27.95 -9.10
C GLY A 230 -0.62 28.08 -7.71
N GLU A 231 -1.39 28.53 -6.71
CA GLU A 231 -0.97 28.67 -5.32
C GLU A 231 -1.23 27.36 -4.55
N TYR A 232 -0.44 26.33 -4.86
CA TYR A 232 -0.59 25.02 -4.24
C TYR A 232 0.75 24.28 -4.12
N GLU A 233 0.79 23.29 -3.23
CA GLU A 233 1.90 22.37 -3.03
C GLU A 233 1.45 20.93 -3.33
N LEU A 234 2.28 20.17 -4.03
CA LEU A 234 2.07 18.74 -4.22
C LEU A 234 2.90 17.97 -3.20
N VAL A 235 2.26 17.04 -2.51
CA VAL A 235 2.89 16.23 -1.48
C VAL A 235 2.68 14.77 -1.79
N MET A 236 3.79 14.04 -1.93
CA MET A 236 3.75 12.60 -2.06
C MET A 236 3.38 11.96 -0.70
N GLY A 237 2.29 11.21 -0.70
CA GLY A 237 1.80 10.39 0.39
C GLY A 237 2.42 8.98 0.36
N ASP A 238 1.57 7.97 0.56
CA ASP A 238 1.99 6.57 0.49
C ASP A 238 2.34 6.19 -0.97
N VAL A 239 3.40 5.39 -1.11
CA VAL A 239 3.86 4.82 -2.39
C VAL A 239 3.52 3.33 -2.41
N HIS A 240 2.78 2.92 -3.42
CA HIS A 240 2.38 1.54 -3.65
C HIS A 240 3.03 1.02 -4.92
N ASP A 241 3.40 -0.25 -4.91
CA ASP A 241 4.20 -0.88 -5.95
C ASP A 241 3.41 -1.60 -7.04
N THR A 242 2.10 -1.33 -7.09
CA THR A 242 1.18 -2.00 -8.00
C THR A 242 0.05 -1.05 -8.42
N ALA A 243 -0.76 -1.49 -9.38
CA ALA A 243 -1.95 -0.74 -9.82
C ALA A 243 -3.09 -0.97 -8.81
N LEU A 244 -3.36 0.05 -8.00
CA LEU A 244 -4.39 0.03 -6.95
C LEU A 244 -5.69 0.74 -7.36
N VAL A 245 -5.70 1.52 -8.45
CA VAL A 245 -6.95 2.04 -9.04
C VAL A 245 -7.63 0.91 -9.81
N TRP A 246 -8.01 -0.13 -9.07
CA TRP A 246 -8.49 -1.41 -9.58
C TRP A 246 -9.30 -2.11 -8.49
N GLY A 247 -10.31 -2.88 -8.89
CA GLY A 247 -11.08 -3.70 -7.95
C GLY A 247 -11.73 -2.86 -6.85
N TRP A 248 -11.29 -3.05 -5.59
CA TRP A 248 -12.00 -2.52 -4.41
C TRP A 248 -12.03 -0.99 -4.41
N ALA A 249 -10.98 -0.35 -4.93
CA ALA A 249 -10.88 1.11 -5.00
C ALA A 249 -11.95 1.75 -5.89
N LEU A 250 -12.58 0.97 -6.79
CA LEU A 250 -13.59 1.44 -7.73
C LEU A 250 -15.00 0.93 -7.41
N GLN A 251 -15.20 0.26 -6.27
CA GLN A 251 -16.47 -0.41 -5.98
C GLN A 251 -17.68 0.52 -5.92
N PHE A 252 -17.47 1.80 -5.59
CA PHE A 252 -18.52 2.83 -5.55
C PHE A 252 -18.51 3.77 -6.76
N HIS A 253 -17.58 3.59 -7.70
CA HIS A 253 -17.42 4.51 -8.82
C HIS A 253 -18.42 4.19 -9.93
N GLU A 254 -19.29 5.15 -10.30
CA GLU A 254 -20.35 4.96 -11.31
C GLU A 254 -19.80 4.45 -12.67
N ALA A 255 -18.58 4.86 -13.03
CA ALA A 255 -17.91 4.43 -14.26
C ALA A 255 -16.91 3.27 -14.09
N ARG A 256 -17.02 2.47 -13.01
CA ARG A 256 -16.07 1.38 -12.67
C ARG A 256 -15.63 0.55 -13.89
N GLY A 257 -16.59 0.00 -14.64
CA GLY A 257 -16.28 -0.87 -15.79
C GLY A 257 -15.46 -0.17 -16.88
N ARG A 258 -15.67 1.14 -17.09
CA ARG A 258 -14.87 1.94 -18.04
C ARG A 258 -13.44 2.13 -17.54
N VAL A 259 -13.26 2.43 -16.24
CA VAL A 259 -11.95 2.63 -15.62
C VAL A 259 -11.14 1.33 -15.61
N GLU A 260 -11.75 0.22 -15.18
CA GLU A 260 -11.11 -1.11 -15.20
C GLU A 260 -10.69 -1.50 -16.64
N SER A 261 -11.57 -1.29 -17.63
CA SER A 261 -11.26 -1.56 -19.04
C SER A 261 -10.11 -0.70 -19.57
N ALA A 262 -10.06 0.58 -19.19
CA ALA A 262 -8.94 1.47 -19.54
C ALA A 262 -7.63 0.98 -18.89
N MET A 263 -7.69 0.50 -17.65
CA MET A 263 -6.53 -0.02 -16.96
C MET A 263 -6.02 -1.34 -17.57
N VAL A 264 -6.90 -2.24 -17.99
CA VAL A 264 -6.51 -3.44 -18.75
C VAL A 264 -5.78 -3.06 -20.04
N ARG A 265 -6.30 -2.10 -20.80
CA ARG A 265 -5.65 -1.63 -22.04
C ARG A 265 -4.28 -1.02 -21.76
N ALA A 266 -4.17 -0.18 -20.73
CA ALA A 266 -2.91 0.44 -20.36
C ALA A 266 -1.87 -0.60 -19.91
N LEU A 267 -2.25 -1.58 -19.08
CA LEU A 267 -1.36 -2.70 -18.70
C LEU A 267 -0.97 -3.57 -19.91
N GLY A 268 -1.88 -3.73 -20.88
CA GLY A 268 -1.64 -4.47 -22.12
C GLY A 268 -0.69 -3.76 -23.09
N ALA A 269 -0.56 -2.43 -22.99
CA ALA A 269 0.33 -1.62 -23.82
C ALA A 269 1.77 -1.52 -23.27
N LEU A 270 2.03 -2.03 -22.06
CA LEU A 270 3.37 -2.08 -21.50
C LEU A 270 4.24 -3.10 -22.24
N SER A 271 5.52 -2.76 -22.43
CA SER A 271 6.54 -3.70 -22.88
C SER A 271 6.63 -4.85 -21.88
N ARG A 272 6.49 -6.07 -22.41
CA ARG A 272 6.46 -7.32 -21.63
C ARG A 272 7.47 -8.28 -22.23
N PRO A 273 8.77 -8.08 -21.96
CA PRO A 273 9.82 -8.95 -22.50
C PRO A 273 9.70 -10.40 -22.02
N VAL A 274 8.92 -10.63 -20.95
CA VAL A 274 8.54 -11.95 -20.41
C VAL A 274 7.07 -11.93 -19.97
N PRO A 275 6.37 -13.08 -19.94
CA PRO A 275 5.04 -13.18 -19.35
C PRO A 275 5.01 -12.73 -17.88
N LEU A 276 3.99 -11.95 -17.52
CA LEU A 276 3.76 -11.51 -16.13
C LEU A 276 2.69 -12.38 -15.46
N VAL A 277 3.02 -12.95 -14.30
CA VAL A 277 2.20 -13.93 -13.58
C VAL A 277 1.71 -13.32 -12.27
N THR A 278 0.41 -13.42 -11.99
CA THR A 278 -0.14 -13.07 -10.67
C THR A 278 -0.08 -14.27 -9.73
N VAL A 279 0.30 -14.05 -8.47
CA VAL A 279 0.14 -15.05 -7.41
C VAL A 279 -1.05 -14.64 -6.54
N LEU A 280 -2.10 -15.45 -6.53
CA LEU A 280 -3.29 -15.23 -5.69
C LEU A 280 -3.18 -16.00 -4.38
N ALA A 281 -2.81 -15.28 -3.32
CA ALA A 281 -2.84 -15.80 -1.96
C ALA A 281 -4.27 -15.85 -1.39
N SER A 282 -4.51 -16.68 -0.38
CA SER A 282 -5.76 -16.63 0.39
C SER A 282 -5.97 -15.24 0.99
N ARG A 283 -7.21 -14.73 0.93
CA ARG A 283 -7.58 -13.45 1.54
C ARG A 283 -7.48 -13.55 3.07
N ARG A 284 -6.52 -12.82 3.66
CA ARG A 284 -6.33 -12.73 5.12
C ARG A 284 -6.74 -11.37 5.71
N THR A 285 -7.02 -10.39 4.85
CA THR A 285 -7.35 -9.03 5.26
C THR A 285 -8.61 -8.52 4.56
N GLY A 286 -9.06 -7.32 4.94
CA GLY A 286 -10.19 -6.66 4.28
C GLY A 286 -9.89 -6.22 2.86
N LEU A 287 -8.61 -6.02 2.53
CA LEU A 287 -8.17 -5.64 1.21
C LEU A 287 -8.28 -6.82 0.24
N LEU A 288 -8.75 -6.54 -0.96
CA LEU A 288 -8.85 -7.54 -2.01
C LEU A 288 -7.51 -7.63 -2.77
N PRO A 289 -6.96 -8.84 -2.95
CA PRO A 289 -5.81 -9.02 -3.82
C PRO A 289 -6.18 -8.67 -5.26
N SER A 290 -5.24 -8.08 -5.98
CA SER A 290 -5.42 -7.74 -7.40
C SER A 290 -5.09 -8.94 -8.28
N GLU A 291 -6.02 -9.31 -9.14
CA GLU A 291 -5.79 -10.26 -10.24
C GLU A 291 -5.52 -9.47 -11.54
N PHE A 292 -4.27 -9.40 -11.99
CA PHE A 292 -3.91 -8.65 -13.20
C PHE A 292 -4.04 -9.51 -14.48
N PRO A 293 -3.99 -8.92 -15.69
CA PRO A 293 -4.03 -9.69 -16.93
C PRO A 293 -2.80 -10.58 -17.11
N GLY A 294 -3.01 -11.89 -17.32
CA GLY A 294 -1.93 -12.85 -17.55
C GLY A 294 -2.23 -14.21 -16.91
N PRO A 295 -1.25 -15.12 -16.89
CA PRO A 295 -1.33 -16.35 -16.11
C PRO A 295 -1.45 -16.08 -14.61
N VAL A 296 -2.12 -16.99 -13.90
CA VAL A 296 -2.32 -16.91 -12.45
C VAL A 296 -1.88 -18.20 -11.75
N VAL A 297 -1.15 -18.04 -10.64
CA VAL A 297 -0.85 -19.11 -9.69
C VAL A 297 -1.78 -18.95 -8.50
N GLU A 298 -2.65 -19.93 -8.29
CA GLU A 298 -3.57 -19.98 -7.14
C GLU A 298 -2.86 -20.61 -5.95
N LEU A 299 -2.50 -19.79 -4.95
CA LEU A 299 -1.80 -20.19 -3.73
C LEU A 299 -2.73 -20.02 -2.52
N GLY A 300 -3.74 -20.89 -2.46
CA GLY A 300 -4.78 -20.85 -1.43
C GLY A 300 -5.89 -19.80 -1.68
N GLY A 301 -5.67 -18.82 -2.55
CA GLY A 301 -6.74 -18.00 -3.12
C GLY A 301 -7.10 -18.51 -4.52
N VAL A 302 -8.39 -18.48 -4.88
CA VAL A 302 -8.87 -18.88 -6.20
C VAL A 302 -9.31 -17.67 -7.03
N SER A 303 -9.10 -17.74 -8.34
CA SER A 303 -9.59 -16.73 -9.29
C SER A 303 -11.10 -16.85 -9.46
N ALA A 304 -11.77 -15.70 -9.55
CA ALA A 304 -13.20 -15.64 -9.88
C ALA A 304 -13.47 -15.92 -11.37
N ARG A 305 -12.44 -15.85 -12.22
CA ARG A 305 -12.58 -15.94 -13.68
C ARG A 305 -12.58 -17.41 -14.10
N ALA A 306 -13.66 -17.84 -14.75
CA ALA A 306 -13.71 -19.17 -15.36
C ALA A 306 -12.57 -19.35 -16.38
N SER A 307 -12.31 -18.32 -17.19
CA SER A 307 -11.27 -18.30 -18.22
C SER A 307 -9.85 -18.00 -17.70
N ALA A 308 -9.62 -17.96 -16.39
CA ALA A 308 -8.28 -17.70 -15.87
C ALA A 308 -7.28 -18.75 -16.34
N TRP A 309 -6.14 -18.28 -16.85
CA TRP A 309 -5.05 -19.14 -17.27
C TRP A 309 -4.23 -19.58 -16.06
N ARG A 310 -4.60 -20.73 -15.49
CA ARG A 310 -4.00 -21.27 -14.27
C ARG A 310 -2.67 -21.97 -14.55
N LEU A 311 -1.61 -21.51 -13.88
CA LEU A 311 -0.32 -22.19 -13.80
C LEU A 311 -0.19 -22.81 -12.39
N PRO A 312 0.16 -24.11 -12.29
CA PRO A 312 0.41 -24.70 -10.99
C PRO A 312 1.77 -24.19 -10.46
N LEU A 313 1.90 -24.04 -9.14
CA LEU A 313 3.12 -23.51 -8.52
C LEU A 313 4.36 -24.37 -8.82
N ASP A 314 4.18 -25.68 -9.01
CA ASP A 314 5.25 -26.63 -9.34
C ASP A 314 5.72 -26.58 -10.79
N ASP A 315 5.07 -25.80 -11.64
CA ASP A 315 5.54 -25.47 -13.00
C ASP A 315 6.65 -24.41 -13.00
N LEU A 316 6.83 -23.70 -11.88
CA LEU A 316 7.81 -22.64 -11.73
C LEU A 316 9.13 -23.17 -11.16
N PHE A 317 10.24 -22.78 -11.80
CA PHE A 317 11.60 -23.14 -11.41
C PHE A 317 12.49 -21.91 -11.39
N VAL A 318 13.47 -21.91 -10.47
CA VAL A 318 14.58 -20.97 -10.49
C VAL A 318 15.74 -21.65 -11.17
N GLU A 319 16.16 -21.10 -12.31
CA GLU A 319 17.41 -21.47 -12.99
C GLU A 319 18.48 -20.49 -12.57
N SER A 320 19.60 -20.99 -12.03
CA SER A 320 20.72 -20.18 -11.59
C SER A 320 22.03 -20.74 -12.14
N ASP A 321 22.94 -19.85 -12.54
CA ASP A 321 24.34 -20.17 -12.85
C ASP A 321 25.30 -19.90 -11.67
N GLY A 322 24.76 -19.52 -10.51
CA GLY A 322 25.51 -19.11 -9.32
C GLY A 322 25.78 -17.61 -9.22
N THR A 323 25.58 -16.86 -10.31
CA THR A 323 25.76 -15.39 -10.37
C THR A 323 24.47 -14.67 -10.77
N ARG A 324 23.66 -15.29 -11.61
CA ARG A 324 22.35 -14.81 -12.05
C ARG A 324 21.32 -15.91 -11.90
N ALA A 325 20.15 -15.53 -11.41
CA ALA A 325 18.99 -16.40 -11.30
C ALA A 325 17.84 -15.83 -12.14
N ARG A 326 17.04 -16.71 -12.75
CA ARG A 326 15.78 -16.36 -13.44
C ARG A 326 14.66 -17.29 -13.00
N LEU A 327 13.43 -16.80 -13.00
CA LEU A 327 12.23 -17.59 -12.77
C LEU A 327 11.70 -18.07 -14.12
N VAL A 328 11.57 -19.38 -14.32
CA VAL A 328 11.08 -19.96 -15.57
C VAL A 328 9.82 -20.78 -15.33
N SER A 329 8.93 -20.78 -16.33
CA SER A 329 7.81 -21.73 -16.40
C SER A 329 8.12 -22.80 -17.42
N LYS A 330 8.01 -24.07 -17.04
CA LYS A 330 8.20 -25.18 -17.99
C LYS A 330 7.09 -25.24 -19.03
N ARG A 331 5.84 -25.00 -18.61
CA ARG A 331 4.67 -25.00 -19.51
C ARG A 331 4.72 -23.87 -20.54
N LEU A 332 5.23 -22.70 -20.15
CA LEU A 332 5.40 -21.57 -21.09
C LEU A 332 6.70 -21.66 -21.90
N GLY A 333 7.68 -22.43 -21.43
CA GLY A 333 8.98 -22.57 -22.09
C GLY A 333 9.80 -21.28 -22.06
N SER A 334 9.57 -20.38 -21.10
CA SER A 334 10.19 -19.06 -21.04
C SER A 334 10.51 -18.64 -19.60
N GLU A 335 11.38 -17.62 -19.47
CA GLU A 335 11.41 -16.80 -18.25
C GLU A 335 10.04 -16.15 -18.05
N VAL A 336 9.66 -15.97 -16.79
CA VAL A 336 8.44 -15.29 -16.34
C VAL A 336 8.80 -14.31 -15.25
N CYS A 337 7.94 -13.32 -15.03
CA CYS A 337 8.08 -12.37 -13.94
C CYS A 337 6.77 -12.28 -13.16
N LEU A 338 6.85 -12.08 -11.85
CA LEU A 338 5.65 -11.93 -11.02
C LEU A 338 5.16 -10.48 -11.04
N TYR A 339 3.85 -10.29 -11.01
CA TYR A 339 3.30 -9.01 -10.60
C TYR A 339 3.67 -8.72 -9.15
N ASN A 340 3.85 -7.44 -8.86
CA ASN A 340 3.94 -6.95 -7.49
C ASN A 340 2.61 -7.15 -6.73
N GLY A 341 2.70 -7.30 -5.41
CA GLY A 341 1.58 -7.61 -4.54
C GLY A 341 1.99 -7.55 -3.06
N GLU A 342 1.20 -8.18 -2.19
CA GLU A 342 1.34 -8.10 -0.73
C GLU A 342 2.63 -8.73 -0.16
N LEU A 343 3.35 -9.52 -0.96
CA LEU A 343 4.58 -10.20 -0.55
C LEU A 343 5.81 -9.30 -0.76
N ASP A 344 6.57 -9.02 0.31
CA ASP A 344 7.84 -8.28 0.24
C ASP A 344 8.97 -9.13 0.86
N SER A 345 9.46 -10.12 0.09
CA SER A 345 10.55 -11.02 0.48
C SER A 345 11.73 -10.91 -0.49
N LEU A 346 12.89 -11.48 -0.12
CA LEU A 346 14.05 -11.56 -1.03
C LEU A 346 13.68 -12.23 -2.35
N VAL A 347 13.06 -13.42 -2.26
CA VAL A 347 12.70 -14.24 -3.41
C VAL A 347 11.64 -13.56 -4.26
N HIS A 348 10.63 -12.94 -3.64
CA HIS A 348 9.62 -12.19 -4.38
C HIS A 348 10.25 -10.98 -5.09
N THR A 349 11.09 -10.20 -4.40
CA THR A 349 11.78 -9.04 -4.98
C THR A 349 12.66 -9.42 -6.16
N ALA A 350 13.35 -10.57 -6.12
CA ALA A 350 14.18 -11.05 -7.22
C ALA A 350 13.39 -11.35 -8.51
N PHE A 351 12.16 -11.86 -8.38
CA PHE A 351 11.42 -12.42 -9.52
C PHE A 351 10.14 -11.65 -9.87
N SER A 352 9.80 -10.59 -9.15
CA SER A 352 8.69 -9.67 -9.48
C SER A 352 9.14 -8.46 -10.30
N LEU A 353 8.19 -7.65 -10.75
CA LEU A 353 8.48 -6.35 -11.37
C LEU A 353 9.29 -5.46 -10.42
N PRO A 354 10.12 -4.53 -10.92
CA PRO A 354 10.84 -3.60 -10.05
C PRO A 354 9.87 -2.85 -9.13
N ARG A 355 10.09 -2.99 -7.81
CA ARG A 355 9.21 -2.42 -6.77
C ARG A 355 9.61 -0.98 -6.44
N ILE A 356 8.80 -0.02 -6.85
CA ILE A 356 8.92 1.38 -6.43
C ILE A 356 8.69 1.47 -4.91
N ARG A 357 9.57 2.19 -4.22
CA ARG A 357 9.52 2.42 -2.77
C ARG A 357 9.72 3.92 -2.50
N PRO A 358 9.20 4.45 -1.37
CA PRO A 358 9.44 5.85 -0.99
C PRO A 358 10.94 6.15 -0.88
N LEU A 359 11.33 7.34 -1.33
CA LEU A 359 12.68 7.87 -1.07
C LEU A 359 12.81 8.16 0.43
N ARG A 360 13.92 7.75 1.02
CA ARG A 360 14.22 7.96 2.44
C ARG A 360 15.62 8.51 2.60
N VAL A 361 15.71 9.80 2.86
CA VAL A 361 16.96 10.53 3.10
C VAL A 361 17.00 10.92 4.57
N SER A 362 18.16 10.80 5.20
CA SER A 362 18.34 11.17 6.61
C SER A 362 19.65 11.93 6.78
N LEU A 363 19.58 13.14 7.32
CA LEU A 363 20.75 13.99 7.61
C LEU A 363 21.10 14.06 9.11
N GLY A 364 20.52 13.17 9.91
CA GLY A 364 20.74 13.12 11.37
C GLY A 364 19.53 13.62 12.15
N ASP A 365 19.74 14.57 13.06
CA ASP A 365 18.70 15.07 13.98
C ASP A 365 17.58 15.85 13.26
N HIS A 366 17.92 16.49 12.16
CA HIS A 366 16.99 17.22 11.32
C HIS A 366 17.17 16.80 9.86
N THR A 367 16.07 16.76 9.11
CA THR A 367 16.11 16.62 7.65
C THR A 367 15.09 17.60 7.06
N PRO A 368 15.51 18.53 6.18
CA PRO A 368 14.60 19.48 5.56
C PRO A 368 13.49 18.77 4.79
N ARG A 369 12.40 19.47 4.52
CA ARG A 369 11.46 19.08 3.47
C ARG A 369 12.23 18.93 2.16
N LEU A 370 12.13 17.78 1.51
CA LEU A 370 12.81 17.51 0.25
C LEU A 370 11.83 17.61 -0.90
N THR A 371 12.19 18.39 -1.92
CA THR A 371 11.40 18.53 -3.13
C THR A 371 12.15 18.07 -4.37
N LEU A 372 11.43 17.47 -5.32
CA LEU A 372 11.91 17.08 -6.65
C LEU A 372 10.82 17.44 -7.66
N GLY A 373 11.16 18.19 -8.71
CA GLY A 373 10.18 18.63 -9.71
C GLY A 373 9.06 19.52 -9.13
N GLY A 374 9.28 20.16 -7.99
CA GLY A 374 8.26 20.92 -7.26
C GLY A 374 7.23 20.06 -6.50
N VAL A 375 7.52 18.77 -6.29
CA VAL A 375 6.74 17.88 -5.41
C VAL A 375 7.53 17.58 -4.15
N VAL A 376 6.88 17.67 -2.99
CA VAL A 376 7.43 17.21 -1.72
C VAL A 376 7.50 15.68 -1.72
N VAL A 377 8.71 15.14 -1.80
CA VAL A 377 8.97 13.68 -1.79
C VAL A 377 9.27 13.16 -0.40
N GLN A 378 9.71 14.04 0.50
CA GLN A 378 9.89 13.75 1.91
C GLN A 378 9.53 15.00 2.71
N ARG A 379 8.63 14.86 3.68
CA ARG A 379 8.28 15.93 4.63
C ARG A 379 9.47 16.24 5.52
N GLU A 380 9.54 17.47 6.04
CA GLU A 380 10.51 17.85 7.06
C GLU A 380 10.43 16.92 8.28
N GLN A 381 11.57 16.54 8.82
CA GLN A 381 11.67 15.55 9.89
C GLN A 381 12.64 15.97 11.00
N TRP A 382 12.28 15.61 12.23
CA TRP A 382 13.09 15.80 13.43
C TRP A 382 13.21 14.50 14.21
N ARG A 383 14.39 14.26 14.78
CA ARG A 383 14.63 13.24 15.80
C ARG A 383 14.89 13.94 17.11
N LEU A 384 14.19 13.52 18.15
CA LEU A 384 14.37 14.07 19.48
C LEU A 384 15.64 13.50 20.11
N SER A 385 16.50 14.39 20.60
CA SER A 385 17.63 14.02 21.45
C SER A 385 17.14 13.42 22.76
N GLN A 386 18.03 12.73 23.48
CA GLN A 386 17.68 12.16 24.78
C GLN A 386 17.21 13.23 25.78
N ALA A 387 17.91 14.37 25.85
CA ALA A 387 17.57 15.45 26.78
C ALA A 387 16.17 16.03 26.52
N GLU A 388 15.76 16.14 25.26
CA GLU A 388 14.42 16.62 24.90
C GLU A 388 13.33 15.62 25.28
N ARG A 389 13.59 14.32 25.08
CA ARG A 389 12.67 13.27 25.53
C ARG A 389 12.49 13.32 27.04
N GLU A 390 13.59 13.43 27.79
CA GLU A 390 13.56 13.56 29.25
C GLU A 390 12.79 14.81 29.69
N ALA A 391 13.00 15.96 29.02
CA ALA A 391 12.27 17.19 29.29
C ALA A 391 10.76 17.04 29.04
N LEU A 392 10.37 16.39 27.94
CA LEU A 392 8.97 16.11 27.60
C LEU A 392 8.30 15.19 28.63
N LEU A 393 9.04 14.20 29.15
CA LEU A 393 8.54 13.20 30.10
C LEU A 393 8.60 13.67 31.57
N ALA A 394 9.37 14.71 31.90
CA ALA A 394 9.52 15.23 33.25
C ALA A 394 8.24 15.85 33.84
N GLY A 395 7.29 16.25 32.98
CA GLY A 395 6.04 16.90 33.39
C GLY A 395 5.12 15.96 34.17
N ARG A 396 4.79 16.34 35.42
CA ARG A 396 3.92 15.55 36.33
C ARG A 396 2.42 15.79 36.13
N ASP A 397 2.06 16.87 35.42
CA ASP A 397 0.69 17.22 35.07
C ASP A 397 0.61 17.74 33.62
N ASP A 398 -0.60 17.86 33.08
CA ASP A 398 -0.84 18.27 31.69
C ASP A 398 -0.31 19.69 31.40
N SER A 399 -0.27 20.60 32.39
CA SER A 399 0.22 21.97 32.21
C SER A 399 1.75 22.02 32.10
N ALA A 400 2.45 21.25 32.93
CA ALA A 400 3.91 21.11 32.87
C ALA A 400 4.34 20.43 31.56
N ARG A 401 3.62 19.37 31.15
CA ARG A 401 3.84 18.67 29.88
C ARG A 401 3.64 19.59 28.67
N LEU A 402 2.59 20.40 28.69
CA LEU A 402 2.33 21.39 27.64
C LEU A 402 3.46 22.44 27.54
N ARG A 403 3.90 23.01 28.68
CA ARG A 403 5.01 23.98 28.68
C ARG A 403 6.31 23.37 28.15
N ALA A 404 6.65 22.15 28.56
CA ALA A 404 7.82 21.45 28.05
C ALA A 404 7.72 21.21 26.53
N ALA A 405 6.55 20.74 26.06
CA ALA A 405 6.31 20.50 24.64
C ALA A 405 6.41 21.78 23.80
N VAL A 406 5.80 22.89 24.26
CA VAL A 406 5.90 24.19 23.59
C VAL A 406 7.35 24.69 23.55
N SER A 407 8.13 24.52 24.61
CA SER A 407 9.56 24.88 24.63
C SER A 407 10.34 24.10 23.57
N VAL A 408 10.23 22.77 23.58
CA VAL A 408 10.92 21.89 22.61
C VAL A 408 10.49 22.20 21.17
N TRP A 409 9.20 22.44 20.93
CA TRP A 409 8.70 22.83 19.61
C TRP A 409 9.29 24.16 19.16
N SER A 410 9.29 25.17 20.03
CA SER A 410 9.83 26.49 19.71
C SER A 410 11.34 26.44 19.45
N GLU A 411 12.09 25.70 20.26
CA GLU A 411 13.56 25.56 20.13
C GLU A 411 13.95 24.85 18.83
N ARG A 412 13.17 23.86 18.40
CA ARG A 412 13.35 23.14 17.13
C ARG A 412 12.69 23.80 15.93
N GLY A 413 11.91 24.86 16.16
CA GLY A 413 11.08 25.49 15.14
C GLY A 413 9.97 24.60 14.59
N MET A 414 9.55 23.53 15.26
CA MET A 414 8.55 22.60 14.73
C MET A 414 7.17 23.26 14.56
N PRO A 415 6.37 22.87 13.54
CA PRO A 415 5.00 23.35 13.41
C PRO A 415 4.12 22.78 14.53
N ASP A 416 3.00 23.47 14.83
CA ASP A 416 2.06 23.06 15.88
C ASP A 416 1.58 21.60 15.72
N CYS A 417 1.34 21.20 14.47
CA CYS A 417 0.88 19.86 14.11
C CYS A 417 2.00 19.07 13.44
N VAL A 418 2.37 17.93 14.04
CA VAL A 418 3.33 16.96 13.49
C VAL A 418 2.76 15.56 13.58
N PHE A 419 3.32 14.64 12.81
CA PHE A 419 3.11 13.20 12.91
C PHE A 419 4.30 12.56 13.61
N ALA A 420 4.04 11.83 14.70
CA ALA A 420 5.06 11.04 15.39
C ALA A 420 5.02 9.58 14.92
N LYS A 421 6.17 9.11 14.40
CA LYS A 421 6.39 7.73 13.97
C LYS A 421 7.36 7.04 14.92
N PHE A 422 6.85 6.09 15.69
CA PHE A 422 7.66 5.23 16.55
C PHE A 422 8.08 3.94 15.82
N LYS A 423 9.17 3.34 16.29
CA LYS A 423 9.59 2.00 15.88
C LYS A 423 8.52 0.96 16.25
N ASP A 424 8.27 0.02 15.35
CA ASP A 424 7.25 -1.05 15.45
C ASP A 424 5.78 -0.60 15.45
N GLU A 425 5.50 0.71 15.56
CA GLU A 425 4.16 1.24 15.36
C GLU A 425 3.85 1.35 13.87
N ARG A 426 2.75 0.76 13.40
CA ARG A 426 2.47 0.69 11.95
C ARG A 426 2.14 2.05 11.34
N LYS A 427 1.32 2.87 11.99
CA LYS A 427 0.89 4.20 11.49
C LYS A 427 1.39 5.29 12.44
N PRO A 428 1.78 6.46 11.90
CA PRO A 428 2.12 7.59 12.76
C PRO A 428 0.89 8.12 13.50
N VAL A 429 1.12 8.80 14.62
CA VAL A 429 0.07 9.48 15.39
C VAL A 429 0.15 10.99 15.19
N LEU A 430 -1.00 11.64 15.03
CA LEU A 430 -1.07 13.10 14.97
C LEU A 430 -0.80 13.68 16.36
N VAL A 431 0.13 14.62 16.44
CA VAL A 431 0.45 15.41 17.61
C VAL A 431 0.09 16.86 17.28
N ASP A 432 -0.80 17.46 18.05
CA ASP A 432 -1.01 18.91 18.05
C ASP A 432 -0.58 19.44 19.41
N VAL A 433 0.48 20.25 19.44
CA VAL A 433 1.03 20.79 20.68
C VAL A 433 0.01 21.66 21.43
N ARG A 434 -1.03 22.16 20.76
CA ARG A 434 -2.11 22.95 21.35
C ARG A 434 -3.22 22.09 21.96
N SER A 435 -3.18 20.76 21.77
CA SER A 435 -4.21 19.82 22.22
C SER A 435 -3.67 18.90 23.32
N PRO A 436 -3.97 19.17 24.61
CA PRO A 436 -3.52 18.33 25.71
C PRO A 436 -3.86 16.83 25.56
N PRO A 437 -5.06 16.44 25.05
CA PRO A 437 -5.36 15.02 24.83
C PRO A 437 -4.44 14.35 23.80
N LEU A 438 -4.14 15.01 22.67
CA LEU A 438 -3.26 14.45 21.64
C LEU A 438 -1.82 14.39 22.14
N LEU A 439 -1.37 15.44 22.83
CA LEU A 439 -0.06 15.46 23.47
C LEU A 439 0.09 14.33 24.49
N ARG A 440 -0.94 14.04 25.30
CA ARG A 440 -0.93 12.93 26.26
C ARG A 440 -0.77 11.57 25.59
N VAL A 441 -1.43 11.33 24.45
CA VAL A 441 -1.25 10.09 23.67
C VAL A 441 0.20 9.95 23.20
N PHE A 442 0.76 11.04 22.66
CA PHE A 442 2.16 11.07 22.23
C PHE A 442 3.14 10.77 23.36
N LEU A 443 2.99 11.44 24.51
CA LEU A 443 3.89 11.26 25.67
C LEU A 443 3.80 9.85 26.24
N ASN A 444 2.62 9.25 26.30
CA ASN A 444 2.47 7.86 26.75
C ASN A 444 3.19 6.86 25.82
N LEU A 445 3.18 7.11 24.50
CA LEU A 445 3.94 6.30 23.55
C LEU A 445 5.44 6.55 23.67
N LEU A 446 5.84 7.80 23.87
CA LEU A 446 7.24 8.20 24.06
C LEU A 446 7.86 7.58 25.32
N GLU A 447 7.10 7.41 26.40
CA GLU A 447 7.56 6.74 27.62
C GLU A 447 7.94 5.27 27.39
N GLN A 448 7.29 4.61 26.41
CA GLN A 448 7.47 3.19 26.12
C GLN A 448 8.49 2.92 24.99
N LYS A 449 8.94 3.95 24.29
CA LYS A 449 9.67 3.84 23.03
C LYS A 449 10.84 4.82 22.99
N GLU A 450 12.03 4.34 22.69
CA GLU A 450 13.25 5.16 22.72
C GLU A 450 13.45 6.00 21.44
N GLU A 451 12.91 5.54 20.31
CA GLU A 451 13.10 6.16 19.00
C GLU A 451 11.79 6.69 18.43
N VAL A 452 11.77 7.99 18.12
CA VAL A 452 10.66 8.66 17.43
C VAL A 452 11.19 9.59 16.34
N ILE A 453 10.55 9.52 15.18
CA ILE A 453 10.70 10.51 14.12
C ILE A 453 9.44 11.35 14.10
N LEU A 454 9.61 12.65 14.32
CA LEU A 454 8.56 13.64 14.10
C LEU A 454 8.64 14.10 12.65
N SER A 455 7.50 14.23 11.99
CA SER A 455 7.41 14.78 10.63
C SER A 455 6.33 15.84 10.59
N GLU A 456 6.51 16.90 9.83
CA GLU A 456 5.49 17.95 9.73
C GLU A 456 4.15 17.41 9.23
N MET A 457 3.04 17.97 9.70
CA MET A 457 1.74 17.74 9.06
C MET A 457 1.70 18.48 7.72
N LEU A 458 1.74 17.73 6.62
CA LEU A 458 1.67 18.29 5.28
C LEU A 458 0.71 17.50 4.37
N PRO A 459 -0.29 18.14 3.70
CA PRO A 459 -0.63 19.57 3.77
C PRO A 459 -0.93 20.07 5.19
N SER A 460 -0.55 21.31 5.48
CA SER A 460 -0.80 21.93 6.79
C SER A 460 -2.29 22.18 7.00
N PRO A 461 -2.76 22.37 8.25
CA PRO A 461 -4.18 22.62 8.52
C PRO A 461 -4.81 23.78 7.72
N ASP A 462 -4.03 24.80 7.38
CA ASP A 462 -4.45 25.93 6.57
C ASP A 462 -4.54 25.62 5.07
N GLN A 463 -3.85 24.58 4.60
CA GLN A 463 -3.80 24.06 3.23
C GLN A 463 -4.79 22.89 2.95
N LEU A 464 -5.74 22.65 3.84
CA LEU A 464 -6.81 21.67 3.64
C LEU A 464 -7.98 22.31 2.87
N TRP A 465 -7.98 22.13 1.54
CA TRP A 465 -8.96 22.73 0.63
C TRP A 465 -10.37 22.11 0.70
N LEU A 466 -10.48 20.82 1.05
CA LEU A 466 -11.78 20.15 1.14
C LEU A 466 -12.50 20.53 2.43
N ARG A 467 -13.71 21.08 2.29
CA ARG A 467 -14.56 21.50 3.39
C ARG A 467 -15.87 20.73 3.40
N SER A 468 -16.29 20.24 4.56
CA SER A 468 -17.64 19.71 4.75
C SER A 468 -18.67 20.84 4.84
N ALA A 469 -19.95 20.49 4.71
CA ALA A 469 -21.06 21.43 4.86
C ALA A 469 -21.08 22.14 6.23
N SER A 470 -20.58 21.49 7.29
CA SER A 470 -20.43 22.07 8.63
C SER A 470 -19.18 22.96 8.80
N GLY A 471 -18.38 23.13 7.74
CA GLY A 471 -17.16 23.94 7.75
C GLY A 471 -15.90 23.22 8.22
N GLY A 472 -16.00 21.91 8.55
CA GLY A 472 -14.84 21.08 8.89
C GLY A 472 -13.89 20.93 7.70
N ARG A 473 -12.59 20.89 7.97
CA ARG A 473 -11.55 20.69 6.95
C ARG A 473 -11.10 19.24 6.90
N HIS A 474 -10.84 18.72 5.71
CA HIS A 474 -10.51 17.32 5.50
C HIS A 474 -9.22 17.16 4.69
N THR A 475 -8.41 16.17 5.06
CA THR A 475 -7.31 15.70 4.22
C THR A 475 -7.86 14.91 3.04
N VAL A 476 -7.26 15.07 1.87
CA VAL A 476 -7.63 14.35 0.65
C VAL A 476 -6.37 13.78 0.02
N GLU A 477 -6.44 12.52 -0.37
CA GLU A 477 -5.42 11.81 -1.13
C GLU A 477 -6.00 11.41 -2.48
N LEU A 478 -5.34 11.83 -3.56
CA LEU A 478 -5.61 11.39 -4.92
C LEU A 478 -4.71 10.20 -5.22
N ARG A 479 -5.28 9.00 -5.26
CA ARG A 479 -4.52 7.80 -5.62
C ARG A 479 -4.35 7.71 -7.14
N CYS A 480 -3.14 7.94 -7.61
CA CYS A 480 -2.80 7.96 -9.03
C CYS A 480 -2.01 6.69 -9.40
N THR A 481 -2.56 5.84 -10.27
CA THR A 481 -1.78 4.75 -10.86
C THR A 481 -0.95 5.26 -12.03
N LEU A 482 0.35 5.06 -11.95
CA LEU A 482 1.36 5.52 -12.90
C LEU A 482 2.10 4.31 -13.45
N MET A 483 2.42 4.37 -14.75
CA MET A 483 3.06 3.28 -15.46
C MET A 483 4.14 3.82 -16.39
N TRP A 484 5.25 3.09 -16.48
CA TRP A 484 6.34 3.38 -17.41
C TRP A 484 6.70 2.12 -18.19
N GLY A 485 7.17 2.32 -19.43
CA GLY A 485 7.64 1.24 -20.30
C GLY A 485 6.61 0.82 -21.34
N SER A 486 5.70 1.71 -21.75
CA SER A 486 4.91 1.47 -22.97
C SER A 486 5.79 1.59 -24.20
N GLU A 487 5.54 0.76 -25.22
CA GLU A 487 6.18 0.99 -26.52
C GLU A 487 5.67 2.33 -27.08
N PRO A 488 6.54 3.17 -27.66
CA PRO A 488 6.08 4.38 -28.34
C PRO A 488 5.04 3.97 -29.38
N ALA A 489 3.86 4.59 -29.34
CA ALA A 489 2.87 4.36 -30.39
C ALA A 489 3.54 4.59 -31.75
N ALA A 490 3.48 3.60 -32.64
CA ALA A 490 3.97 3.73 -34.00
C ALA A 490 3.23 4.91 -34.66
N GLY A 491 3.86 6.09 -34.70
CA GLY A 491 3.27 7.33 -35.20
C GLY A 491 3.49 8.60 -34.35
N ALA A 492 4.07 8.52 -33.14
CA ALA A 492 4.31 9.72 -32.30
C ALA A 492 5.72 10.35 -32.47
N ARG A 493 6.35 10.16 -33.63
CA ARG A 493 7.52 10.94 -34.06
C ARG A 493 7.11 11.78 -35.27
N GLU A 494 6.49 12.93 -35.00
CA GLU A 494 6.53 14.12 -35.86
C GLU A 494 6.63 15.37 -35.01
#